data_AF-K1SD42-F1
#
_entry.id   AF-K1SD42-F1
#
_cell.length_a   1.000
_cell.length_b   1.000
_cell.length_c   1.000
_cell.angle_alpha   90.00
_cell.angle_beta   90.00
_cell.angle_gamma   90.00
#
_symmetry.space_group_name_H-M   'P 1'
#
loop_
_entity.id
_entity.type
_entity.pdbx_description
1 polymer ?
#
loop_
_entity_poly.entity_id
_entity_poly.type
_entity_poly.pdbx_seq_one_letter_code
_entity_poly.pdbx_strand_id
1 'polypeptide(L)'
;LHSQLNQVAGDAGIEPDATGDLYWTVCAGLGGAEKLSTDEPHRLTVTRYATIDAPVRLYVTGEGSEFTDDPAQAQEMRNLGDGRFEIYTKFTGAFSFINRNEAGNKRTFGVSEEGRLVEAADATGTGDGIYHVLVDFNESTVTMERIESVKYHYCWTLDPSAEMEYVGNGVWKYDICWTEDDSRYRFDVVIDGVDYIWGYSNSDMSSAPTSLTGSSYNISMRKTEDIDRWSYAFKFYSALKNIDCTIVLDCSPSVANYYHYFEFGFVACGQDRFADGSR
;
A
#
# COMPACT_ATOMS: atom_id res chain seq x y z
N LEU A 1 2.54 17.97 -23.94
CA LEU A 1 3.13 19.33 -23.93
C LEU A 1 2.38 20.25 -22.95
N HIS A 2 1.06 20.42 -23.05
CA HIS A 2 0.31 21.23 -22.06
C HIS A 2 0.27 20.59 -20.66
N SER A 3 0.15 19.26 -20.56
CA SER A 3 0.16 18.52 -19.28
C SER A 3 1.47 18.69 -18.51
N GLN A 4 2.61 18.67 -19.21
CA GLN A 4 3.92 18.88 -18.60
C GLN A 4 4.07 20.30 -18.03
N LEU A 5 3.56 21.32 -18.74
CA LEU A 5 3.62 22.69 -18.24
C LEU A 5 2.67 22.91 -17.06
N ASN A 6 1.48 22.30 -17.08
CA ASN A 6 0.53 22.37 -15.97
C ASN A 6 1.04 21.65 -14.72
N GLN A 7 1.74 20.51 -14.89
CA GLN A 7 2.47 19.83 -13.82
C GLN A 7 3.58 20.71 -13.23
N VAL A 8 4.45 21.29 -14.07
CA VAL A 8 5.52 22.21 -13.61
C VAL A 8 4.95 23.42 -12.89
N ALA A 9 3.83 23.98 -13.37
CA ALA A 9 3.13 25.08 -12.69
C ALA A 9 2.64 24.68 -11.30
N GLY A 10 2.05 23.49 -11.16
CA GLY A 10 1.65 22.95 -9.86
C GLY A 10 2.84 22.67 -8.94
N ASP A 11 3.93 22.11 -9.46
CA ASP A 11 5.16 21.87 -8.70
C ASP A 11 5.81 23.19 -8.24
N ALA A 12 5.60 24.29 -8.96
CA ALA A 12 6.00 25.63 -8.56
C ALA A 12 5.06 26.27 -7.52
N GLY A 13 3.93 25.64 -7.19
CA GLY A 13 2.95 26.12 -6.21
C GLY A 13 1.86 27.04 -6.78
N ILE A 14 1.65 27.05 -8.10
CA ILE A 14 0.50 27.73 -8.71
C ILE A 14 -0.72 26.84 -8.51
N GLU A 15 -1.79 27.33 -7.89
CA GLU A 15 -3.02 26.56 -7.62
C GLU A 15 -3.81 26.23 -8.91
N PRO A 16 -4.66 25.18 -8.92
CA PRO A 16 -5.60 24.94 -10.02
C PRO A 16 -6.49 26.15 -10.30
N ASP A 17 -6.77 26.43 -11.57
CA ASP A 17 -7.54 27.61 -12.03
C ASP A 17 -6.94 28.98 -11.62
N ALA A 18 -5.70 29.00 -11.14
CA ALA A 18 -4.97 30.23 -10.80
C ALA A 18 -3.97 30.62 -11.89
N THR A 19 -3.62 31.91 -11.91
CA THR A 19 -2.55 32.45 -12.75
C THR A 19 -1.33 32.77 -11.90
N GLY A 20 -0.15 32.35 -12.35
CA GLY A 20 1.11 32.62 -11.67
C GLY A 20 2.29 32.77 -12.63
N ASP A 21 3.41 33.22 -12.10
CA ASP A 21 4.65 33.45 -12.86
C ASP A 21 5.66 32.33 -12.58
N LEU A 22 6.09 31.64 -13.64
CA LEU A 22 7.24 30.73 -13.62
C LEU A 22 8.50 31.49 -14.00
N TYR A 23 9.55 31.32 -13.20
CA TYR A 23 10.87 31.90 -13.45
C TYR A 23 11.83 30.80 -13.90
N TRP A 24 12.52 31.01 -15.02
CA TRP A 24 13.44 30.02 -15.59
C TRP A 24 14.70 30.69 -16.18
N THR A 25 15.79 29.93 -16.27
CA THR A 25 17.03 30.34 -16.93
C THR A 25 17.67 29.12 -17.60
N VAL A 26 18.59 29.32 -18.55
CA VAL A 26 19.35 28.23 -19.18
C VAL A 26 20.77 28.24 -18.65
N CYS A 27 21.26 27.11 -18.15
CA CYS A 27 22.67 26.94 -17.80
C CYS A 27 23.38 26.14 -18.90
N ALA A 28 24.50 26.66 -19.41
CA ALA A 28 25.38 25.95 -20.33
C ALA A 28 26.69 25.60 -19.62
N GLY A 29 27.10 24.33 -19.69
CA GLY A 29 28.33 23.83 -19.09
C GLY A 29 29.34 23.33 -20.11
N LEU A 30 30.63 23.70 -19.97
CA LEU A 30 31.74 23.11 -20.72
C LEU A 30 32.97 22.93 -19.81
N GLY A 31 33.49 21.72 -19.73
CA GLY A 31 34.74 21.43 -19.01
C GLY A 31 34.70 21.71 -17.50
N GLY A 32 33.52 21.57 -16.87
CA GLY A 32 33.32 21.86 -15.44
C GLY A 32 33.05 23.34 -15.12
N ALA A 33 33.09 24.24 -16.12
CA ALA A 33 32.59 25.60 -15.97
C ALA A 33 31.11 25.65 -16.39
N GLU A 34 30.30 26.34 -15.59
CA GLU A 34 28.88 26.59 -15.84
C GLU A 34 28.63 28.08 -16.01
N LYS A 35 27.77 28.45 -16.97
CA LYS A 35 27.35 29.84 -17.19
C LYS A 35 25.86 29.91 -17.51
N LEU A 36 25.15 30.78 -16.80
CA LEU A 36 23.76 31.11 -17.10
C LEU A 36 23.66 31.95 -18.38
N SER A 37 22.58 31.78 -19.14
CA SER A 37 22.30 32.54 -20.35
C SER A 37 22.12 34.03 -20.08
N THR A 38 21.58 34.37 -18.91
CA THR A 38 21.30 35.73 -18.44
C THR A 38 21.46 35.81 -16.91
N ASP A 39 21.79 36.99 -16.40
CA ASP A 39 21.87 37.25 -14.95
C ASP A 39 20.48 37.36 -14.31
N GLU A 40 19.48 37.84 -15.06
CA GLU A 40 18.07 37.85 -14.65
C GLU A 40 17.32 36.66 -15.24
N PRO A 41 16.46 35.96 -14.44
CA PRO A 41 15.65 34.87 -14.93
C PRO A 41 14.56 35.37 -15.89
N HIS A 42 14.26 34.58 -16.90
CA HIS A 42 13.09 34.79 -17.75
C HIS A 42 11.80 34.49 -16.98
N ARG A 43 10.73 35.20 -17.33
CA ARG A 43 9.42 35.05 -16.72
C ARG A 43 8.40 34.55 -17.73
N LEU A 44 7.65 33.53 -17.35
CA LEU A 44 6.54 32.97 -18.10
C LEU A 44 5.28 32.98 -17.22
N THR A 45 4.29 33.78 -17.59
CA THR A 45 2.99 33.78 -16.90
C THR A 45 2.12 32.65 -17.45
N VAL A 46 1.60 31.81 -16.57
CA VAL A 46 0.75 30.65 -16.92
C VAL A 46 -0.52 30.67 -16.10
N THR A 47 -1.62 30.21 -16.71
CA THR A 47 -2.87 29.90 -16.01
C THR A 47 -3.03 28.39 -16.00
N ARG A 48 -3.13 27.78 -14.82
CA ARG A 48 -3.36 26.33 -14.70
C ARG A 48 -4.79 25.99 -15.10
N TYR A 49 -4.95 24.84 -15.75
CA TYR A 49 -6.29 24.27 -15.91
C TYR A 49 -6.83 23.88 -14.54
N ALA A 50 -8.16 23.91 -14.40
CA ALA A 50 -8.84 23.45 -13.19
C ALA A 50 -8.68 21.93 -12.93
N THR A 51 -8.16 21.17 -13.91
CA THR A 51 -7.95 19.72 -13.79
C THR A 51 -6.71 19.39 -12.98
N ILE A 52 -6.81 18.37 -12.14
CA ILE A 52 -5.72 17.87 -11.31
C ILE A 52 -4.91 16.84 -12.12
N ASP A 53 -3.73 17.23 -12.61
CA ASP A 53 -2.86 16.29 -13.32
C ASP A 53 -2.21 15.29 -12.36
N ALA A 54 -2.12 14.03 -12.80
CA ALA A 54 -1.45 12.97 -12.06
C ALA A 54 0.04 13.28 -11.84
N PRO A 55 0.56 13.15 -10.61
CA PRO A 55 1.99 13.22 -10.36
C PRO A 55 2.68 11.91 -10.79
N VAL A 56 4.02 11.92 -10.82
CA VAL A 56 4.81 10.70 -11.09
C VAL A 56 4.81 9.76 -9.88
N ARG A 57 4.84 10.34 -8.68
CA ARG A 57 4.84 9.64 -7.39
C ARG A 57 3.82 10.30 -6.47
N LEU A 58 3.23 9.52 -5.59
CA LEU A 58 2.27 9.96 -4.61
C LEU A 58 2.62 9.33 -3.27
N TYR A 59 2.57 10.11 -2.20
CA TYR A 59 2.92 9.68 -0.86
C TYR A 59 1.77 9.99 0.09
N VAL A 60 1.57 9.15 1.10
CA VAL A 60 0.61 9.37 2.20
C VAL A 60 1.35 9.92 3.41
N THR A 61 0.76 10.93 4.06
CA THR A 61 1.26 11.53 5.31
C THR A 61 0.09 12.07 6.14
N GLY A 62 0.36 12.47 7.38
CA GLY A 62 -0.57 13.17 8.26
C GLY A 62 -0.59 12.58 9.66
N GLU A 63 -1.05 13.37 10.64
CA GLU A 63 -1.12 12.96 12.06
C GLU A 63 -2.01 11.74 12.29
N GLY A 64 -3.05 11.57 11.48
CA GLY A 64 -3.92 10.42 11.49
C GLY A 64 -3.45 9.26 10.61
N SER A 65 -2.34 9.40 9.88
CA SER A 65 -1.71 8.29 9.15
C SER A 65 -0.72 7.54 10.03
N GLU A 66 -0.49 6.27 9.73
CA GLU A 66 0.57 5.50 10.40
C GLU A 66 2.01 5.92 10.02
N PHE A 67 2.18 6.86 9.08
CA PHE A 67 3.47 7.29 8.52
C PHE A 67 3.95 8.68 8.97
N THR A 68 3.36 9.20 10.06
CA THR A 68 3.63 10.54 10.63
C THR A 68 3.24 11.71 9.71
N ASP A 69 3.28 12.92 10.26
CA ASP A 69 3.04 14.19 9.55
C ASP A 69 4.32 14.81 8.97
N ASP A 70 5.49 14.21 9.20
CA ASP A 70 6.76 14.62 8.58
C ASP A 70 6.77 14.19 7.11
N PRO A 71 6.77 15.13 6.15
CA PRO A 71 6.79 14.79 4.73
C PRO A 71 7.97 13.90 4.35
N ALA A 72 9.13 14.01 5.03
CA ALA A 72 10.31 13.19 4.76
C ALA A 72 10.13 11.71 5.12
N GLN A 73 9.14 11.39 5.95
CA GLN A 73 8.78 10.04 6.39
C GLN A 73 7.48 9.53 5.74
N ALA A 74 6.88 10.33 4.84
CA ALA A 74 5.68 9.95 4.10
C ALA A 74 5.90 8.66 3.29
N GLN A 75 4.90 7.78 3.28
CA GLN A 75 4.96 6.49 2.61
C GLN A 75 4.57 6.64 1.14
N GLU A 76 5.47 6.24 0.23
CA GLU A 76 5.17 6.18 -1.19
C GLU A 76 4.08 5.13 -1.47
N MET A 77 3.08 5.51 -2.25
CA MET A 77 2.01 4.62 -2.71
C MET A 77 2.47 3.81 -3.91
N ARG A 78 1.90 2.62 -4.10
CA ARG A 78 2.18 1.82 -5.30
C ARG A 78 1.58 2.51 -6.52
N ASN A 79 2.42 2.74 -7.53
CA ASN A 79 1.98 3.26 -8.83
C ASN A 79 1.42 2.13 -9.70
N LEU A 80 0.14 2.23 -10.07
CA LEU A 80 -0.57 1.25 -10.92
C LEU A 80 -0.49 1.59 -12.42
N GLY A 81 0.21 2.66 -12.76
CA GLY A 81 0.22 3.25 -14.10
C GLY A 81 -1.02 4.10 -14.36
N ASP A 82 -0.94 4.89 -15.44
CA ASP A 82 -2.05 5.71 -15.94
C ASP A 82 -2.66 6.63 -14.88
N GLY A 83 -1.82 7.25 -14.02
CA GLY A 83 -2.28 8.20 -13.01
C GLY A 83 -3.06 7.59 -11.84
N ARG A 84 -2.91 6.29 -11.59
CA ARG A 84 -3.56 5.60 -10.47
C ARG A 84 -2.55 5.11 -9.44
N PHE A 85 -2.90 5.23 -8.17
CA PHE A 85 -2.06 4.86 -7.04
C PHE A 85 -2.87 4.10 -5.99
N GLU A 86 -2.26 3.08 -5.36
CA GLU A 86 -2.90 2.32 -4.29
C GLU A 86 -2.02 2.15 -3.05
N ILE A 87 -2.66 1.95 -1.89
CA ILE A 87 -2.00 1.55 -0.65
C ILE A 87 -2.98 0.84 0.29
N TYR A 88 -2.46 -0.13 1.05
CA TYR A 88 -3.14 -0.76 2.19
C TYR A 88 -2.61 -0.13 3.48
N THR A 89 -3.40 0.68 4.18
CA THR A 89 -2.90 1.47 5.31
C THR A 89 -3.96 1.72 6.38
N LYS A 90 -3.51 1.98 7.61
CA LYS A 90 -4.37 2.40 8.72
C LYS A 90 -4.40 3.91 8.87
N PHE A 91 -5.61 4.43 9.06
CA PHE A 91 -5.85 5.80 9.51
C PHE A 91 -6.57 5.82 10.86
N THR A 92 -6.30 6.86 11.65
CA THR A 92 -6.95 7.17 12.93
C THR A 92 -7.34 8.65 13.01
N GLY A 93 -7.41 9.35 11.88
CA GLY A 93 -7.67 10.78 11.80
C GLY A 93 -7.39 11.37 10.42
N ALA A 94 -6.87 12.60 10.41
CA ALA A 94 -6.58 13.36 9.20
C ALA A 94 -5.33 12.84 8.47
N PHE A 95 -5.40 12.79 7.14
CA PHE A 95 -4.30 12.44 6.24
C PHE A 95 -4.32 13.31 4.99
N SER A 96 -3.22 13.34 4.25
CA SER A 96 -3.12 13.99 2.94
C SER A 96 -2.23 13.16 2.03
N PHE A 97 -2.38 13.39 0.72
CA PHE A 97 -1.45 12.90 -0.28
C PHE A 97 -0.52 14.02 -0.75
N ILE A 98 0.75 13.72 -0.98
CA ILE A 98 1.73 14.68 -1.50
C ILE A 98 2.44 14.09 -2.72
N ASN A 99 2.78 14.91 -3.71
CA ASN A 99 3.49 14.44 -4.91
C ASN A 99 4.99 14.20 -4.69
N ARG A 100 5.54 14.66 -3.56
CA ARG A 100 6.96 14.52 -3.18
C ARG A 100 7.14 14.60 -1.67
N ASN A 101 8.15 13.88 -1.16
CA ASN A 101 8.55 13.84 0.25
C ASN A 101 9.83 14.67 0.55
N GLU A 102 10.46 15.25 -0.46
CA GLU A 102 11.63 16.12 -0.32
C GLU A 102 11.26 17.58 -0.02
N ALA A 103 12.23 18.36 0.47
CA ALA A 103 12.07 19.79 0.71
C ALA A 103 11.73 20.58 -0.58
N GLY A 104 10.87 21.59 -0.43
CA GLY A 104 10.42 22.49 -1.51
C GLY A 104 8.90 22.59 -1.60
N ASN A 105 8.41 23.25 -2.64
CA ASN A 105 6.99 23.29 -2.94
C ASN A 105 6.51 21.89 -3.32
N LYS A 106 5.34 21.52 -2.79
CA LYS A 106 4.67 20.25 -3.01
C LYS A 106 3.22 20.52 -3.36
N ARG A 107 2.66 19.68 -4.22
CA ARG A 107 1.22 19.62 -4.45
C ARG A 107 0.64 18.72 -3.36
N THR A 108 -0.35 19.25 -2.64
CA THR A 108 -1.07 18.53 -1.60
C THR A 108 -2.45 18.17 -2.13
N PHE A 109 -2.86 16.92 -1.90
CA PHE A 109 -4.16 16.42 -2.28
C PHE A 109 -4.89 15.83 -1.08
N GLY A 110 -6.21 15.96 -1.09
CA GLY A 110 -7.09 15.47 -0.05
C GLY A 110 -8.31 14.75 -0.64
N VAL A 111 -9.28 14.47 0.21
CA VAL A 111 -10.51 13.78 -0.15
C VAL A 111 -11.69 14.62 0.30
N SER A 112 -12.57 15.01 -0.63
CA SER A 112 -13.82 15.70 -0.27
C SER A 112 -14.80 14.76 0.44
N GLU A 113 -15.85 15.31 1.04
CA GLU A 113 -16.91 14.52 1.69
C GLU A 113 -17.60 13.55 0.70
N GLU A 114 -17.63 13.87 -0.59
CA GLU A 114 -18.18 13.04 -1.65
C GLU A 114 -17.17 12.05 -2.26
N GLY A 115 -15.98 11.90 -1.67
CA GLY A 115 -14.94 10.99 -2.17
C GLY A 115 -14.18 11.52 -3.40
N ARG A 116 -14.22 12.83 -3.67
CA ARG A 116 -13.50 13.43 -4.79
C ARG A 116 -12.09 13.80 -4.40
N LEU A 117 -11.16 13.63 -5.34
CA LEU A 117 -9.80 14.16 -5.19
C LEU A 117 -9.83 15.69 -5.28
N VAL A 118 -9.21 16.35 -4.31
CA VAL A 118 -9.07 17.81 -4.26
C VAL A 118 -7.59 18.19 -4.15
N GLU A 119 -7.18 19.26 -4.81
CA GLU A 119 -5.81 19.83 -4.72
C GLU A 119 -5.91 21.22 -4.08
N ALA A 120 -5.26 21.38 -2.92
CA ALA A 120 -5.12 22.65 -2.20
C ALA A 120 -4.01 22.50 -1.14
N ALA A 121 -3.40 23.61 -0.72
CA ALA A 121 -2.31 23.60 0.26
C ALA A 121 -2.63 22.86 1.58
N ASP A 122 -3.88 22.95 2.04
CA ASP A 122 -4.43 22.35 3.27
C ASP A 122 -5.39 21.18 2.99
N ALA A 123 -5.39 20.65 1.76
CA ALA A 123 -6.25 19.54 1.39
C ALA A 123 -5.98 18.30 2.26
N THR A 124 -7.04 17.76 2.85
CA THR A 124 -6.98 16.59 3.73
C THR A 124 -8.15 15.66 3.47
N GLY A 125 -8.01 14.40 3.87
CA GLY A 125 -9.10 13.44 4.07
C GLY A 125 -9.07 12.93 5.51
N THR A 126 -10.09 12.20 5.93
CA THR A 126 -10.17 11.60 7.27
C THR A 126 -10.56 10.13 7.19
N GLY A 127 -9.96 9.29 8.04
CA GLY A 127 -10.31 7.88 8.15
C GLY A 127 -10.12 7.34 9.56
N ASP A 128 -10.83 6.27 9.90
CA ASP A 128 -10.74 5.60 11.20
C ASP A 128 -10.85 4.08 11.02
N GLY A 129 -9.75 3.44 10.64
CA GLY A 129 -9.71 2.02 10.27
C GLY A 129 -8.56 1.68 9.35
N ILE A 130 -8.55 0.44 8.89
CA ILE A 130 -7.62 -0.06 7.87
C ILE A 130 -8.35 -0.01 6.52
N TYR A 131 -7.69 0.50 5.49
CA TYR A 131 -8.29 0.71 4.18
C TYR A 131 -7.39 0.20 3.06
N HIS A 132 -8.01 -0.27 1.99
CA HIS A 132 -7.45 -0.21 0.65
C HIS A 132 -7.83 1.14 0.05
N VAL A 133 -6.83 1.98 -0.20
CA VAL A 133 -7.00 3.31 -0.77
C VAL A 133 -6.61 3.27 -2.24
N LEU A 134 -7.52 3.68 -3.13
CA LEU A 134 -7.25 3.85 -4.55
C LEU A 134 -7.45 5.31 -4.93
N VAL A 135 -6.40 5.96 -5.41
CA VAL A 135 -6.43 7.33 -5.93
C VAL A 135 -6.39 7.28 -7.45
N ASP A 136 -7.40 7.83 -8.11
CA ASP A 136 -7.49 7.93 -9.56
C ASP A 136 -7.55 9.41 -9.99
N PHE A 137 -6.47 9.90 -10.59
CA PHE A 137 -6.40 11.29 -11.08
C PHE A 137 -7.21 11.52 -12.36
N ASN A 138 -7.45 10.48 -13.18
CA ASN A 138 -8.24 10.63 -14.40
C ASN A 138 -9.72 10.79 -14.08
N GLU A 139 -10.20 10.05 -13.07
CA GLU A 139 -11.58 10.15 -12.58
C GLU A 139 -11.72 11.25 -11.51
N SER A 140 -10.61 11.75 -10.96
CA SER A 140 -10.59 12.69 -9.83
C SER A 140 -11.33 12.14 -8.61
N THR A 141 -11.07 10.88 -8.28
CA THR A 141 -11.72 10.13 -7.20
C THR A 141 -10.69 9.55 -6.24
N VAL A 142 -11.11 9.39 -4.99
CA VAL A 142 -10.39 8.59 -4.00
C VAL A 142 -11.36 7.59 -3.41
N THR A 143 -11.11 6.31 -3.64
CA THR A 143 -11.88 5.21 -3.07
C THR A 143 -11.19 4.74 -1.80
N MET A 144 -11.94 4.69 -0.70
CA MET A 144 -11.49 4.25 0.62
C MET A 144 -12.28 3.00 1.00
N GLU A 145 -11.80 1.82 0.59
CA GLU A 145 -12.48 0.56 0.88
C GLU A 145 -12.02 0.02 2.23
N ARG A 146 -12.92 -0.09 3.20
CA ARG A 146 -12.57 -0.49 4.57
C ARG A 146 -12.27 -1.99 4.61
N ILE A 147 -11.11 -2.35 5.14
CA ILE A 147 -10.76 -3.74 5.44
C ILE A 147 -11.27 -4.06 6.85
N GLU A 148 -12.31 -4.87 6.91
CA GLU A 148 -13.00 -5.20 8.15
C GLU A 148 -12.36 -6.40 8.86
N SER A 149 -11.86 -7.38 8.10
CA SER A 149 -11.09 -8.50 8.65
C SER A 149 -10.21 -9.15 7.60
N VAL A 150 -9.09 -9.70 8.05
CA VAL A 150 -8.22 -10.60 7.26
C VAL A 150 -8.03 -11.85 8.11
N LYS A 151 -8.42 -13.01 7.60
CA LYS A 151 -8.37 -14.27 8.33
C LYS A 151 -7.52 -15.29 7.62
N TYR A 152 -6.67 -15.98 8.38
CA TYR A 152 -6.05 -17.21 7.91
C TYR A 152 -7.12 -18.30 7.83
N HIS A 153 -7.33 -18.84 6.64
CA HIS A 153 -8.28 -19.92 6.41
C HIS A 153 -7.54 -21.23 6.17
N TYR A 154 -7.65 -22.17 7.09
CA TYR A 154 -7.22 -23.54 6.88
C TYR A 154 -8.34 -24.35 6.22
N CYS A 155 -8.16 -24.77 4.97
CA CYS A 155 -9.24 -25.34 4.16
C CYS A 155 -9.84 -26.62 4.74
N TRP A 156 -9.10 -27.37 5.57
CA TRP A 156 -9.65 -28.56 6.21
C TRP A 156 -10.51 -28.25 7.43
N THR A 157 -10.19 -27.25 8.24
CA THR A 157 -11.05 -26.86 9.37
C THR A 157 -11.09 -25.36 9.48
N LEU A 158 -12.29 -24.81 9.29
CA LEU A 158 -12.57 -23.41 9.57
C LEU A 158 -12.31 -23.13 11.05
N ASP A 159 -11.38 -22.21 11.31
CA ASP A 159 -11.18 -21.64 12.64
C ASP A 159 -11.71 -20.20 12.63
N PRO A 160 -12.87 -19.93 13.27
CA PRO A 160 -13.43 -18.59 13.32
C PRO A 160 -12.54 -17.58 14.08
N SER A 161 -11.57 -18.06 14.87
CA SER A 161 -10.63 -17.25 15.65
C SER A 161 -9.32 -16.92 14.93
N ALA A 162 -9.14 -17.37 13.69
CA ALA A 162 -7.91 -17.16 12.93
C ALA A 162 -7.78 -15.76 12.27
N GLU A 163 -8.16 -14.71 13.00
CA GLU A 163 -8.00 -13.33 12.56
C GLU A 163 -6.54 -12.90 12.65
N MET A 164 -6.02 -12.36 11.54
CA MET A 164 -4.63 -11.94 11.44
C MET A 164 -4.44 -10.54 12.02
N GLU A 165 -3.37 -10.35 12.78
CA GLU A 165 -2.99 -9.06 13.36
C GLU A 165 -2.43 -8.13 12.28
N TYR A 166 -3.01 -6.94 12.13
CA TYR A 166 -2.42 -5.89 11.31
C TYR A 166 -1.25 -5.22 12.04
N VAL A 167 -0.04 -5.34 11.48
CA VAL A 167 1.20 -4.83 12.09
C VAL A 167 1.72 -3.54 11.44
N GLY A 168 0.96 -2.97 10.51
CA GLY A 168 1.26 -1.72 9.82
C GLY A 168 1.72 -1.88 8.37
N ASN A 169 1.66 -0.80 7.60
CA ASN A 169 2.13 -0.71 6.21
C ASN A 169 1.62 -1.82 5.28
N GLY A 170 0.35 -2.22 5.45
CA GLY A 170 -0.27 -3.25 4.61
C GLY A 170 0.20 -4.67 4.95
N VAL A 171 0.69 -4.92 6.17
CA VAL A 171 1.18 -6.22 6.60
C VAL A 171 0.29 -6.82 7.69
N TRP A 172 -0.04 -8.10 7.55
CA TRP A 172 -0.76 -8.90 8.53
C TRP A 172 0.04 -10.13 8.96
N LYS A 173 -0.11 -10.54 10.23
CA LYS A 173 0.59 -11.69 10.82
C LYS A 173 -0.36 -12.62 11.57
N TYR A 174 -0.06 -13.91 11.54
CA TYR A 174 -0.75 -14.91 12.36
C TYR A 174 0.18 -16.07 12.68
N ASP A 175 0.20 -16.52 13.93
CA ASP A 175 1.01 -17.65 14.35
C ASP A 175 0.30 -18.97 14.03
N ILE A 176 1.03 -19.90 13.43
CA ILE A 176 0.51 -21.19 13.00
C ILE A 176 1.44 -22.34 13.41
N CYS A 177 0.83 -23.51 13.60
CA CYS A 177 1.51 -24.80 13.67
C CYS A 177 0.70 -25.80 12.83
N TRP A 178 1.16 -26.10 11.63
CA TRP A 178 0.47 -27.03 10.75
C TRP A 178 0.80 -28.48 11.11
N THR A 179 -0.16 -29.19 11.72
CA THR A 179 0.02 -30.58 12.21
C THR A 179 -0.70 -31.63 11.36
N GLU A 180 -1.73 -31.21 10.62
CA GLU A 180 -2.66 -32.07 9.90
C GLU A 180 -2.11 -32.59 8.56
N ASP A 181 -2.82 -33.53 7.92
CA ASP A 181 -2.40 -34.09 6.63
C ASP A 181 -2.79 -33.23 5.42
N ASP A 182 -3.89 -32.47 5.52
CA ASP A 182 -4.26 -31.53 4.46
C ASP A 182 -3.36 -30.30 4.53
N SER A 183 -2.79 -29.89 3.40
CA SER A 183 -1.82 -28.80 3.33
C SER A 183 -2.43 -27.48 2.85
N ARG A 184 -3.75 -27.44 2.61
CA ARG A 184 -4.39 -26.31 1.93
C ARG A 184 -4.78 -25.18 2.87
N TYR A 185 -4.44 -23.97 2.48
CA TYR A 185 -4.82 -22.75 3.20
C TYR A 185 -4.95 -21.57 2.24
N ARG A 186 -5.57 -20.47 2.71
CA ARG A 186 -5.68 -19.19 2.01
C ARG A 186 -5.98 -18.07 3.00
N PHE A 187 -6.31 -16.89 2.50
CA PHE A 187 -6.76 -15.77 3.31
C PHE A 187 -8.17 -15.35 2.89
N ASP A 188 -9.09 -15.34 3.84
CA ASP A 188 -10.46 -14.84 3.64
C ASP A 188 -10.52 -13.41 4.18
N VAL A 189 -10.98 -12.46 3.36
CA VAL A 189 -10.94 -11.02 3.66
C VAL A 189 -12.31 -10.41 3.47
N VAL A 190 -12.71 -9.52 4.35
CA VAL A 190 -13.93 -8.72 4.22
C VAL A 190 -13.56 -7.27 3.94
N ILE A 191 -14.02 -6.74 2.81
CA ILE A 191 -13.79 -5.36 2.37
C ILE A 191 -15.15 -4.71 2.14
N ASP A 192 -15.48 -3.65 2.88
CA ASP A 192 -16.80 -2.98 2.85
C ASP A 192 -17.99 -3.96 2.92
N GLY A 193 -17.91 -4.93 3.85
CA GLY A 193 -18.90 -5.99 4.02
C GLY A 193 -18.98 -7.01 2.87
N VAL A 194 -18.08 -6.95 1.90
CA VAL A 194 -17.99 -7.88 0.76
C VAL A 194 -16.87 -8.89 1.00
N ASP A 195 -17.16 -10.15 0.70
CA ASP A 195 -16.21 -11.24 0.81
C ASP A 195 -15.20 -11.28 -0.35
N TYR A 196 -13.94 -11.47 0.01
CA TYR A 196 -12.81 -11.66 -0.89
C TYR A 196 -12.02 -12.91 -0.50
N ILE A 197 -11.56 -13.63 -1.51
CA ILE A 197 -10.51 -14.64 -1.35
C ILE A 197 -9.20 -14.03 -1.83
N TRP A 198 -8.24 -13.95 -0.92
CA TRP A 198 -6.85 -13.63 -1.20
C TRP A 198 -6.09 -14.96 -1.21
N GLY A 199 -5.85 -15.47 -2.42
CA GLY A 199 -5.44 -16.85 -2.63
C GLY A 199 -4.50 -17.02 -3.80
N TYR A 200 -4.24 -18.27 -4.16
CA TYR A 200 -3.43 -18.64 -5.32
C TYR A 200 -4.06 -18.14 -6.63
N SER A 201 -3.24 -17.88 -7.66
CA SER A 201 -3.66 -17.18 -8.87
C SER A 201 -4.52 -17.98 -9.87
N ASN A 202 -4.61 -19.30 -9.72
CA ASN A 202 -5.35 -20.17 -10.64
C ASN A 202 -6.70 -20.59 -10.05
N SER A 203 -7.01 -21.90 -10.01
CA SER A 203 -8.13 -22.45 -9.25
C SER A 203 -7.66 -22.91 -7.89
N ASP A 204 -6.67 -23.80 -7.81
CA ASP A 204 -6.01 -24.25 -6.58
C ASP A 204 -4.56 -24.61 -6.89
N MET A 205 -3.68 -24.55 -5.88
CA MET A 205 -2.31 -25.01 -6.04
C MET A 205 -2.27 -26.53 -6.19
N SER A 206 -1.94 -27.02 -7.39
CA SER A 206 -1.98 -28.45 -7.71
C SER A 206 -0.97 -29.28 -6.91
N SER A 207 0.22 -28.73 -6.68
CA SER A 207 1.33 -29.38 -5.97
C SER A 207 1.87 -28.48 -4.87
N ALA A 208 2.42 -29.06 -3.80
CA ALA A 208 3.08 -28.26 -2.77
C ALA A 208 4.29 -27.49 -3.35
N PRO A 209 4.60 -26.30 -2.82
CA PRO A 209 5.82 -25.58 -3.19
C PRO A 209 7.05 -26.42 -2.81
N THR A 210 8.17 -26.17 -3.48
CA THR A 210 9.45 -26.87 -3.23
C THR A 210 10.48 -26.01 -2.48
N SER A 211 10.17 -24.73 -2.26
CA SER A 211 10.95 -23.75 -1.52
C SER A 211 10.03 -22.86 -0.69
N LEU A 212 10.55 -22.23 0.37
CA LEU A 212 9.82 -21.26 1.21
C LEU A 212 9.63 -19.89 0.56
N THR A 213 10.25 -19.67 -0.60
CA THR A 213 10.21 -18.41 -1.34
C THR A 213 9.91 -18.67 -2.82
N GLY A 214 9.38 -17.67 -3.51
CA GLY A 214 9.09 -17.73 -4.94
C GLY A 214 7.68 -17.24 -5.27
N SER A 215 7.39 -17.11 -6.56
CA SER A 215 6.12 -16.56 -7.05
C SER A 215 4.90 -17.43 -6.75
N SER A 216 5.08 -18.68 -6.31
CA SER A 216 3.99 -19.54 -5.82
C SER A 216 3.26 -18.98 -4.61
N TYR A 217 3.88 -18.02 -3.92
CA TYR A 217 3.32 -17.32 -2.76
C TYR A 217 2.73 -15.95 -3.10
N ASN A 218 2.68 -15.58 -4.38
CA ASN A 218 2.02 -14.34 -4.79
C ASN A 218 0.50 -14.45 -4.52
N ILE A 219 -0.07 -13.36 -4.00
CA ILE A 219 -1.49 -13.23 -3.71
C ILE A 219 -2.24 -12.79 -4.96
N SER A 220 -3.35 -13.45 -5.21
CA SER A 220 -4.37 -13.01 -6.16
C SER A 220 -5.67 -12.78 -5.39
N MET A 221 -6.16 -11.54 -5.48
CA MET A 221 -7.30 -11.04 -4.73
C MET A 221 -8.55 -11.12 -5.61
N ARG A 222 -9.61 -11.78 -5.11
CA ARG A 222 -10.85 -11.99 -5.86
C ARG A 222 -12.04 -11.68 -4.98
N LYS A 223 -12.89 -10.78 -5.45
CA LYS A 223 -14.25 -10.65 -4.93
C LYS A 223 -15.01 -11.95 -5.17
N THR A 224 -15.75 -12.42 -4.19
CA THR A 224 -16.61 -13.60 -4.31
C THR A 224 -17.94 -13.38 -3.58
N GLU A 225 -18.99 -14.05 -4.04
CA GLU A 225 -20.27 -14.15 -3.34
C GLU A 225 -20.48 -15.56 -2.73
N ASP A 226 -19.53 -16.47 -2.97
CA ASP A 226 -19.55 -17.85 -2.51
C ASP A 226 -18.13 -18.24 -2.07
N ILE A 227 -17.87 -18.20 -0.77
CA ILE A 227 -16.63 -18.73 -0.21
C ILE A 227 -16.79 -20.25 -0.08
N ASP A 228 -16.47 -20.98 -1.15
CA ASP A 228 -16.34 -22.42 -1.03
C ASP A 228 -15.08 -22.77 -0.22
N ARG A 229 -15.06 -23.98 0.33
CA ARG A 229 -14.01 -24.41 1.27
C ARG A 229 -12.63 -24.61 0.65
N TRP A 230 -12.53 -24.71 -0.67
CA TRP A 230 -11.32 -25.19 -1.34
C TRP A 230 -10.69 -24.17 -2.26
N SER A 231 -11.47 -23.40 -3.01
CA SER A 231 -10.93 -22.59 -4.09
C SER A 231 -9.85 -21.61 -3.64
N TYR A 232 -8.92 -21.42 -4.56
CA TYR A 232 -7.76 -20.56 -4.54
C TYR A 232 -6.80 -20.89 -3.40
N ALA A 233 -6.79 -22.13 -2.94
CA ALA A 233 -5.90 -22.54 -1.86
C ALA A 233 -4.44 -22.62 -2.32
N PHE A 234 -3.56 -22.10 -1.47
CA PHE A 234 -2.15 -22.46 -1.44
C PHE A 234 -1.96 -23.84 -0.83
N LYS A 235 -0.74 -24.39 -0.94
CA LYS A 235 -0.32 -25.58 -0.20
C LYS A 235 0.91 -25.28 0.64
N PHE A 236 0.98 -25.86 1.84
CA PHE A 236 2.14 -25.75 2.70
C PHE A 236 3.37 -26.39 2.06
N TYR A 237 4.53 -25.78 2.30
CA TYR A 237 5.81 -26.45 2.08
C TYR A 237 5.95 -27.59 3.09
N SER A 238 6.23 -28.81 2.63
CA SER A 238 6.14 -30.01 3.47
C SER A 238 7.06 -29.98 4.69
N ALA A 239 8.18 -29.25 4.63
CA ALA A 239 9.11 -29.11 5.76
C ALA A 239 8.57 -28.25 6.92
N LEU A 240 7.45 -27.54 6.72
CA LEU A 240 6.77 -26.76 7.77
C LEU A 240 5.88 -27.61 8.69
N LYS A 241 5.69 -28.90 8.38
CA LYS A 241 4.82 -29.75 9.20
C LYS A 241 5.38 -29.89 10.62
N ASN A 242 4.55 -29.61 11.62
CA ASN A 242 4.89 -29.55 13.04
C ASN A 242 5.96 -28.50 13.41
N ILE A 243 6.09 -27.44 12.61
CA ILE A 243 6.97 -26.31 12.91
C ILE A 243 6.09 -25.10 13.25
N ASP A 244 6.35 -24.51 14.42
CA ASP A 244 5.77 -23.23 14.79
C ASP A 244 6.40 -22.13 13.91
N CYS A 245 5.56 -21.33 13.27
CA CYS A 245 5.98 -20.20 12.46
C CYS A 245 4.89 -19.14 12.40
N THR A 246 5.26 -17.93 12.00
CA THR A 246 4.31 -16.84 11.74
C THR A 246 4.10 -16.76 10.24
N ILE A 247 2.86 -16.91 9.78
CA ILE A 247 2.51 -16.58 8.39
C ILE A 247 2.33 -15.08 8.28
N VAL A 248 3.01 -14.47 7.31
CA VAL A 248 3.00 -13.03 7.06
C VAL A 248 2.43 -12.76 5.68
N LEU A 249 1.38 -11.96 5.62
CA LEU A 249 0.77 -11.46 4.39
C LEU A 249 1.24 -10.02 4.18
N ASP A 250 1.92 -9.77 3.06
CA ASP A 250 2.59 -8.51 2.76
C ASP A 250 1.96 -7.84 1.53
N CYS A 251 1.16 -6.82 1.82
CA CYS A 251 0.56 -5.92 0.84
C CYS A 251 1.20 -4.51 0.89
N SER A 252 2.45 -4.40 1.35
CA SER A 252 3.15 -3.12 1.38
C SER A 252 3.34 -2.55 -0.03
N PRO A 253 3.33 -1.21 -0.20
CA PRO A 253 3.45 -0.59 -1.53
C PRO A 253 4.84 -0.80 -2.17
N SER A 254 5.87 -1.15 -1.38
CA SER A 254 7.23 -1.37 -1.86
C SER A 254 7.48 -2.71 -2.55
N VAL A 255 6.59 -3.69 -2.36
CA VAL A 255 6.81 -5.03 -2.93
C VAL A 255 6.36 -5.07 -4.38
N ALA A 256 6.98 -5.91 -5.22
CA ALA A 256 6.65 -5.97 -6.65
C ALA A 256 5.31 -6.69 -6.93
N ASN A 257 4.98 -7.70 -6.11
CA ASN A 257 3.69 -8.37 -6.08
C ASN A 257 3.30 -8.49 -4.61
N TYR A 258 2.01 -8.43 -4.31
CA TYR A 258 1.53 -8.85 -3.00
C TYR A 258 1.76 -10.35 -2.85
N TYR A 259 2.21 -10.78 -1.69
CA TYR A 259 2.65 -12.14 -1.44
C TYR A 259 2.54 -12.46 0.05
N HIS A 260 2.73 -13.72 0.40
CA HIS A 260 2.92 -14.12 1.78
C HIS A 260 4.20 -14.94 1.96
N TYR A 261 4.67 -15.03 3.20
CA TYR A 261 5.85 -15.79 3.56
C TYR A 261 5.75 -16.28 5.01
N PHE A 262 6.76 -17.03 5.44
CA PHE A 262 6.84 -17.57 6.80
C PHE A 262 8.03 -16.98 7.53
N GLU A 263 7.79 -16.40 8.70
CA GLU A 263 8.82 -16.01 9.65
C GLU A 263 8.97 -17.08 10.72
N PHE A 264 10.19 -17.27 11.21
CA PHE A 264 10.48 -18.23 12.27
C PHE A 264 11.07 -17.47 13.45
N GLY A 265 10.41 -17.55 14.60
CA GLY A 265 11.02 -17.12 15.85
C GLY A 265 12.17 -18.06 16.20
N PHE A 266 13.36 -17.52 16.50
CA PHE A 266 14.40 -18.28 17.21
C PHE A 266 14.00 -18.41 18.68
N VAL A 267 12.92 -19.13 18.97
CA VAL A 267 12.67 -19.63 20.32
C VAL A 267 12.88 -21.12 20.26
N ALA A 268 14.01 -21.59 20.80
CA ALA A 268 14.27 -23.00 20.93
C ALA A 268 13.13 -23.64 21.76
N CYS A 269 12.32 -24.47 21.11
CA CYS A 269 11.28 -25.21 21.80
C CYS A 269 11.92 -26.21 22.76
N GLY A 270 11.67 -26.06 24.08
CA GLY A 270 11.82 -27.17 25.02
C GLY A 270 12.87 -27.06 26.14
N GLN A 271 13.04 -25.92 26.79
CA GLN A 271 13.36 -25.90 28.24
C GLN A 271 12.60 -24.75 28.90
N ASP A 272 11.38 -25.03 29.36
CA ASP A 272 10.73 -24.38 30.52
C ASP A 272 9.27 -24.85 30.61
N ARG A 273 9.08 -26.13 30.91
CA ARG A 273 7.79 -26.66 31.43
C ARG A 273 7.94 -27.78 32.46
N PHE A 274 9.06 -27.83 33.19
CA PHE A 274 9.19 -28.71 34.37
C PHE A 274 10.11 -28.09 35.43
N ALA A 275 9.63 -27.07 36.15
CA ALA A 275 10.19 -26.70 37.45
C ALA A 275 9.16 -25.90 38.29
N ASP A 276 7.98 -26.47 38.49
CA ASP A 276 7.14 -26.17 39.66
C ASP A 276 6.31 -27.41 39.97
N GLY A 277 6.59 -28.04 41.11
CA GLY A 277 5.68 -29.02 41.70
C GLY A 277 6.35 -30.22 42.37
N SER A 278 6.47 -30.16 43.71
CA SER A 278 6.77 -31.24 44.68
C SER A 278 8.24 -31.70 44.72
N ARG A 279 8.98 -31.63 45.85
CA ARG A 279 8.69 -31.87 47.27
C ARG A 279 9.59 -31.06 48.19
#